data_AF-A0A7J3MXA0-F1
#
_entry.id   AF-A0A7J3MXA0-F1
#
_cell.length_a   1.000
_cell.length_b   1.000
_cell.length_c   1.000
_cell.angle_alpha   90.00
_cell.angle_beta   90.00
_cell.angle_gamma   90.00
#
_symmetry.space_group_name_H-M   'P 1'
#
loop_
_entity.id
_entity.type
_entity.pdbx_description
1 polymer ?
#
loop_
_entity_poly.entity_id
_entity_poly.type
_entity_poly.pdbx_seq_one_letter_code
_entity_poly.pdbx_strand_id
1 'polypeptide(L)' 'MSLRQDLHTLVLMISSIAFMGISVTFVYIEKYLQALLAFVIGIILLSSSLAILREKMRYQDGNK' A
#
# COMPACT_ATOMS: atom_id res chain seq x y z
N MET A 1 -8.87 -7.99 -18.79
CA MET A 1 -8.39 -8.44 -17.47
C MET A 1 -7.76 -7.33 -16.63
N SER A 2 -7.46 -6.13 -17.17
CA SER A 2 -6.74 -5.07 -16.42
C SER A 2 -7.57 -4.30 -15.38
N LEU A 3 -8.87 -4.06 -15.62
CA LEU A 3 -9.66 -3.17 -14.75
C LEU A 3 -9.71 -3.64 -13.29
N ARG A 4 -9.77 -4.96 -13.05
CA ARG A 4 -9.76 -5.53 -11.70
C ARG A 4 -8.40 -5.33 -11.02
N GLN A 5 -7.30 -5.60 -11.72
CA GLN A 5 -5.95 -5.41 -11.18
C GLN A 5 -5.65 -3.94 -10.87
N ASP A 6 -6.15 -3.03 -11.71
CA ASP A 6 -6.03 -1.59 -11.49
C ASP A 6 -6.80 -1.16 -10.23
N LEU A 7 -8.03 -1.66 -10.06
CA LEU A 7 -8.81 -1.45 -8.82
C LEU A 7 -8.11 -2.03 -7.59
N HIS A 8 -7.59 -3.26 -7.67
CA HIS A 8 -6.86 -3.88 -6.54
C HIS A 8 -5.64 -3.05 -6.14
N THR A 9 -4.85 -2.58 -7.11
CA THR A 9 -3.66 -1.75 -6.85
C THR A 9 -4.05 -0.42 -6.21
N LEU A 10 -5.12 0.19 -6.68
CA LEU A 10 -5.63 1.46 -6.16
C LEU A 10 -6.16 1.31 -4.73
N VAL A 11 -6.91 0.24 -4.44
CA VAL A 11 -7.35 -0.09 -3.08
C VAL A 11 -6.15 -0.32 -2.15
N LEU A 12 -5.15 -1.08 -2.59
CA LEU A 12 -3.92 -1.32 -1.81
C LEU A 12 -3.20 -0.01 -1.48
N MET A 13 -3.09 0.90 -2.45
CA MET A 13 -2.49 2.23 -2.22
C MET A 13 -3.29 3.06 -1.21
N ILE A 14 -4.62 3.18 -1.38
CA ILE A 14 -5.46 3.94 -0.45
C ILE A 14 -5.40 3.35 0.96
N SER A 15 -5.48 2.02 1.09
CA SER A 15 -5.37 1.34 2.37
C SER A 15 -4.00 1.58 3.02
N SER A 16 -2.91 1.57 2.26
CA SER A 16 -1.57 1.87 2.80
C SER A 16 -1.50 3.27 3.42
N ILE A 17 -2.05 4.28 2.74
CA ILE A 17 -2.11 5.66 3.21
C ILE A 17 -2.98 5.77 4.47
N ALA A 18 -4.14 5.09 4.48
CA ALA A 18 -5.03 5.06 5.64
C ALA A 18 -4.34 4.47 6.88
N PHE A 19 -3.62 3.35 6.73
CA PHE A 19 -2.87 2.73 7.82
C PHE A 19 -1.69 3.59 8.30
N MET A 20 -1.03 4.32 7.41
CA MET A 20 -0.03 5.33 7.81
C MET A 20 -0.67 6.47 8.61
N GLY A 21 -1.83 6.98 8.19
CA GLY A 21 -2.57 7.99 8.95
C GLY A 21 -2.99 7.50 10.34
N ILE A 22 -3.54 6.29 10.42
CA ILE A 22 -3.91 5.63 11.69
C ILE A 22 -2.69 5.48 12.59
N SER A 23 -1.53 5.09 12.04
CA SER A 23 -0.29 5.02 12.80
C SER A 23 0.04 6.36 13.47
N VAL A 24 0.00 7.46 12.73
CA VAL A 24 0.27 8.79 13.29
C VAL A 24 -0.74 9.16 14.38
N THR A 25 -2.03 8.87 14.17
CA THR A 25 -3.06 9.07 15.20
C THR A 25 -2.78 8.26 16.46
N PHE A 26 -2.33 7.00 16.32
CA PHE A 26 -1.98 6.15 17.45
C PHE A 26 -0.74 6.62 18.21
N VAL A 27 0.23 7.25 17.55
CA VAL A 27 1.33 7.93 18.24
C VAL A 27 0.79 9.07 19.10
N TYR A 28 -0.17 9.84 18.59
CA TYR A 28 -0.74 10.99 19.30
C TYR A 28 -1.52 10.60 20.56
N ILE A 29 -2.13 9.42 20.59
CA ILE A 29 -2.82 8.88 21.77
C ILE A 29 -1.93 7.95 22.61
N GLU A 30 -0.60 8.04 22.45
CA GLU A 30 0.41 7.30 23.22
C GLU A 30 0.33 5.76 23.11
N LYS A 31 -0.35 5.25 22.07
CA LYS A 31 -0.48 3.81 21.80
C LYS A 31 0.61 3.33 20.84
N TYR A 32 1.87 3.44 21.27
CA TYR A 32 3.05 3.21 20.42
C TYR A 32 3.11 1.83 19.77
N LEU A 33 2.70 0.76 20.46
CA LEU A 33 2.68 -0.58 19.89
C LEU A 33 1.67 -0.69 18.73
N GLN A 34 0.48 -0.11 18.90
CA GLN A 34 -0.57 -0.13 17.87
C GLN A 34 -0.19 0.78 16.70
N ALA A 35 0.47 1.91 16.97
CA ALA A 35 1.05 2.77 15.95
C ALA A 35 2.07 1.99 15.10
N LEU A 36 3.01 1.31 15.75
CA LEU A 36 4.02 0.51 15.05
C LEU A 36 3.38 -0.58 14.17
N LEU A 37 2.39 -1.30 14.69
CA LEU A 37 1.68 -2.32 13.92
C LEU A 37 0.95 -1.71 12.71
N ALA A 38 0.23 -0.61 12.89
CA ALA A 38 -0.45 0.09 11.80
C ALA A 38 0.55 0.58 10.74
N PHE A 39 1.71 1.09 11.17
CA PHE A 39 2.77 1.51 10.27
C PHE A 39 3.33 0.36 9.43
N VAL A 40 3.65 -0.77 10.07
CA VAL A 40 4.18 -1.97 9.40
C VAL A 40 3.16 -2.49 8.37
N ILE A 41 1.88 -2.54 8.73
CA ILE A 41 0.81 -2.93 7.79
C ILE A 41 0.77 -1.97 6.59
N GLY A 42 0.85 -0.66 6.84
CA GLY A 42 0.92 0.35 5.78
C GLY A 42 2.09 0.11 4.81
N ILE A 43 3.29 -0.17 5.32
CA ILE A 43 4.47 -0.45 4.49
C ILE A 43 4.30 -1.75 3.68
N ILE A 44 3.73 -2.81 4.25
CA ILE A 44 3.51 -4.07 3.54
C ILE A 44 2.55 -3.87 2.37
N LEU A 45 1.45 -3.13 2.58
CA LEU A 45 0.47 -2.81 1.55
C LEU A 45 1.08 -1.96 0.44
N LEU A 46 1.86 -0.93 0.82
CA LEU A 46 2.55 -0.07 -0.14
C LEU A 46 3.53 -0.89 -0.99
N SER A 47 4.36 -1.72 -0.33
CA SER A 47 5.35 -2.57 -1.00
C SER A 47 4.69 -3.54 -1.98
N SER A 48 3.57 -4.14 -1.58
CA SER A 48 2.77 -5.03 -2.44
C SER A 48 2.20 -4.29 -3.65
N SER A 49 1.66 -3.07 -3.44
CA SER A 49 1.14 -2.25 -4.54
C SER A 49 2.24 -1.87 -5.54
N LEU A 50 3.45 -1.57 -5.05
CA LEU A 50 4.60 -1.19 -5.86
C LEU A 50 5.12 -2.37 -6.69
N ALA A 51 5.12 -3.58 -6.13
CA ALA A 51 5.50 -4.79 -6.85
C ALA A 51 4.59 -5.07 -8.05
N ILE A 52 3.26 -4.99 -7.84
CA ILE A 52 2.26 -5.16 -8.90
C ILE A 52 2.42 -4.07 -9.97
N LEU A 53 2.61 -2.82 -9.56
CA LEU A 53 2.82 -1.70 -10.49
C LEU A 53 4.09 -1.88 -11.33
N ARG A 54 5.20 -2.32 -10.70
CA ARG A 54 6.47 -2.60 -11.38
C ARG A 54 6.32 -3.73 -12.40
N GLU A 55 5.61 -4.80 -12.04
CA GLU A 55 5.34 -5.90 -12.94
C GLU A 55 4.52 -5.44 -14.15
N LYS A 56 3.48 -4.64 -13.93
CA LYS A 56 2.68 -4.04 -15.01
C LYS A 56 3.52 -3.17 -15.96
N MET A 57 4.43 -2.35 -15.43
CA MET A 57 5.32 -1.53 -16.25
C MET A 57 6.27 -2.38 -17.09
N ARG A 58 6.83 -3.48 -16.53
CA ARG A 58 7.68 -4.42 -17.29
C ARG A 58 6.91 -5.10 -18.43
N TYR A 59 5.66 -5.50 -18.21
CA TYR A 59 4.83 -6.07 -19.27
C TYR A 59 4.56 -5.08 -20.41
N GLN A 60 4.42 -3.78 -20.11
CA GLN A 60 4.28 -2.76 -21.16
C GLN A 60 5.57 -2.49 -21.93
N ASP A 61 6.74 -2.60 -21.30
CA ASP A 61 8.02 -2.36 -21.98
C ASP A 61 8.49 -3.56 -22.81
N GLY A 62 8.15 -4.80 -22.43
CA GLY A 62 8.45 -6.00 -23.22
C GLY A 62 7.51 -6.26 -24.42
N ASN A 63 6.49 -5.41 -24.61
CA ASN A 63 5.53 -5.49 -25.72
C ASN A 63 5.69 -4.32 -26.71
N LYS A 64 6.86 -3.65 -26.69
CA LYS A 64 7.33 -2.71 -27.71
C LYS A 64 8.44 -3.39 -28.51
#